data_AF-A0AAX7UTL3-F1
#
_entry.id   AF-A0AAX7UTL3-F1
#
_cell.length_a   1.000
_cell.length_b   1.000
_cell.length_c   1.000
_cell.angle_alpha   90.00
_cell.angle_beta   90.00
_cell.angle_gamma   90.00
#
_symmetry.space_group_name_H-M   'P 1'
#
loop_
_entity.id
_entity.type
_entity.pdbx_description
1 polymer ?
#
loop_
_entity_poly.entity_id
_entity_poly.type
_entity_poly.pdbx_seq_one_letter_code
_entity_poly.pdbx_strand_id
1 'polypeptide(L)'
;MKLSGKLYLVDLAGSEKVSKTGAEGAVLDEAKNINKSLSALGNVIAALSEGTKTHVPYRDSKMTRILQDSLGGNCRTTIIICCSPSVYNEAETKSTLMFGQRAKTIKNTVSVNLELTAEEHFQWKLADITSA
;
A
#
# COMPACT_ATOMS: atom_id res chain seq x y z
N MET A 1 18.35 18.47 -14.48
CA MET A 1 17.40 17.58 -13.78
C MET A 1 17.58 17.78 -12.29
N LYS A 2 16.51 17.64 -11.51
CA LYS A 2 16.50 17.76 -10.06
C LYS A 2 16.16 16.42 -9.42
N LEU A 3 16.86 16.05 -8.35
CA LEU A 3 16.49 14.90 -7.53
C LEU A 3 15.22 15.20 -6.73
N SER A 4 14.29 14.25 -6.75
CA SER A 4 13.01 14.31 -6.01
C SER A 4 12.84 13.07 -5.14
N GLY A 5 12.14 13.19 -4.02
CA GLY A 5 11.92 12.11 -3.08
C GLY A 5 10.56 12.24 -2.41
N LYS A 6 9.95 11.10 -2.07
CA LYS A 6 8.66 11.04 -1.37
C LYS A 6 8.81 10.11 -0.16
N LEU A 7 8.31 10.58 0.99
CA LEU A 7 8.21 9.78 2.20
C LEU A 7 6.74 9.69 2.59
N TYR A 8 6.25 8.46 2.73
CA TYR A 8 4.92 8.17 3.26
C TYR A 8 5.08 7.58 4.67
N LEU A 9 4.49 8.26 5.66
CA LEU A 9 4.31 7.72 7.01
C LEU A 9 2.83 7.43 7.16
N VAL A 10 2.49 6.14 7.28
CA VAL A 10 1.11 5.67 7.19
C VAL A 10 0.78 4.94 8.48
N ASP A 11 -0.16 5.49 9.24
CA ASP A 11 -0.78 4.81 10.36
C ASP A 11 -2.08 4.14 9.89
N LEU A 12 -2.16 2.83 10.06
CA LEU A 12 -3.28 2.03 9.57
C LEU A 12 -4.28 1.79 10.70
N ALA A 13 -5.56 1.71 10.33
CA ALA A 13 -6.60 1.32 11.27
C ALA A 13 -6.43 -0.12 11.75
N GLY A 14 -7.15 -0.47 12.82
CA GLY A 14 -7.16 -1.81 13.40
C GLY A 14 -7.52 -2.91 12.40
N SER A 15 -6.70 -3.96 12.35
CA SER A 15 -6.88 -5.13 11.47
C SER A 15 -7.79 -6.21 12.06
N GLU A 16 -8.31 -6.00 13.25
CA GLU A 16 -9.18 -6.94 13.93
C GLU A 16 -10.50 -7.14 13.18
N LYS A 17 -11.02 -8.36 13.28
CA LYS A 17 -12.32 -8.67 12.69
C LYS A 17 -13.43 -7.87 13.37
N VAL A 18 -14.29 -7.26 12.56
CA VAL A 18 -15.49 -6.54 13.01
C VAL A 18 -16.36 -7.38 13.97
N SER A 19 -16.39 -8.70 13.81
CA SER A 19 -17.15 -9.60 14.69
C SER A 19 -16.69 -9.56 16.16
N LYS A 20 -15.46 -9.11 16.45
CA LYS A 20 -14.93 -8.99 17.82
C LYS A 20 -15.24 -7.66 18.48
N THR A 21 -15.65 -6.64 17.73
CA THR A 21 -15.83 -5.29 18.27
C THR A 21 -17.16 -5.12 18.99
N GLY A 22 -18.12 -6.04 18.79
CA GLY A 22 -19.48 -5.89 19.30
C GLY A 22 -20.20 -4.65 18.76
N ALA A 23 -19.70 -4.08 17.65
CA ALA A 23 -20.26 -2.86 17.07
C ALA A 23 -21.65 -3.13 16.45
N GLU A 24 -22.58 -2.23 16.70
CA GLU A 24 -23.95 -2.27 16.17
C GLU A 24 -24.31 -0.97 15.44
N GLY A 25 -25.34 -1.02 14.59
CA GLY A 25 -25.87 0.15 13.88
C GLY A 25 -24.80 0.90 13.06
N ALA A 26 -24.74 2.22 13.22
CA ALA A 26 -23.81 3.07 12.47
C ALA A 26 -22.33 2.74 12.74
N VAL A 27 -22.00 2.29 13.95
CA VAL A 27 -20.62 1.90 14.33
C VAL A 27 -20.19 0.64 13.58
N LEU A 28 -21.13 -0.28 13.36
CA LEU A 28 -20.88 -1.47 12.55
C LEU A 28 -20.57 -1.11 11.09
N ASP A 29 -21.30 -0.15 10.53
CA ASP A 29 -21.10 0.28 9.15
C ASP A 29 -19.78 1.04 8.95
N GLU A 30 -19.36 1.82 9.95
CA GLU A 30 -18.02 2.40 9.99
C GLU A 30 -16.94 1.31 10.05
N ALA A 31 -17.07 0.35 10.98
CA ALA A 31 -16.12 -0.75 11.14
C ALA A 31 -15.96 -1.61 9.88
N LYS A 32 -17.07 -1.82 9.12
CA LYS A 32 -17.03 -2.48 7.80
C LYS A 32 -16.23 -1.66 6.79
N ASN A 33 -16.42 -0.35 6.74
CA ASN A 33 -15.69 0.52 5.80
C ASN A 33 -14.19 0.59 6.12
N ILE A 34 -13.83 0.62 7.40
CA ILE A 34 -12.44 0.50 7.86
C ILE A 34 -11.85 -0.84 7.39
N ASN A 35 -12.55 -1.94 7.62
CA ASN A 35 -12.08 -3.26 7.22
C ASN A 35 -12.02 -3.44 5.70
N LYS A 36 -12.82 -2.68 4.93
CA LYS A 36 -12.78 -2.74 3.46
C LYS A 36 -11.43 -2.29 2.90
N SER A 37 -10.85 -1.21 3.41
CA SER A 37 -9.54 -0.74 2.94
C SER A 37 -8.42 -1.71 3.33
N LEU A 38 -8.46 -2.24 4.55
CA LEU A 38 -7.48 -3.25 5.03
C LEU A 38 -7.62 -4.58 4.29
N SER A 39 -8.84 -5.00 3.94
CA SER A 39 -9.07 -6.18 3.11
C SER A 39 -8.51 -5.99 1.70
N ALA A 40 -8.73 -4.82 1.09
CA ALA A 40 -8.14 -4.49 -0.21
C ALA A 40 -6.60 -4.51 -0.16
N LEU A 41 -5.99 -3.99 0.92
CA LEU A 41 -4.55 -4.07 1.15
C LEU A 41 -4.07 -5.52 1.25
N GLY A 42 -4.80 -6.37 2.00
CA GLY A 42 -4.53 -7.80 2.08
C GLY A 42 -4.57 -8.50 0.72
N ASN A 43 -5.54 -8.14 -0.14
CA ASN A 43 -5.67 -8.68 -1.49
C ASN A 43 -4.52 -8.25 -2.42
N VAL A 44 -4.09 -6.98 -2.33
CA VAL A 44 -2.91 -6.48 -3.06
C VAL A 44 -1.65 -7.24 -2.64
N ILE A 45 -1.43 -7.41 -1.34
CA ILE A 45 -0.27 -8.14 -0.82
C ILE A 45 -0.31 -9.61 -1.24
N ALA A 46 -1.47 -10.26 -1.17
CA ALA A 46 -1.61 -11.64 -1.64
C ALA A 46 -1.25 -11.76 -3.13
N ALA A 47 -1.82 -10.90 -3.97
CA ALA A 47 -1.56 -10.90 -5.41
C ALA A 47 -0.08 -10.68 -5.75
N LEU A 48 0.58 -9.74 -5.07
CA LEU A 48 2.01 -9.47 -5.24
C LEU A 48 2.89 -10.60 -4.71
N SER A 49 2.50 -11.24 -3.60
CA SER A 49 3.26 -12.31 -2.97
C SER A 49 3.27 -13.61 -3.80
N GLU A 50 2.19 -13.87 -4.53
CA GLU A 50 2.06 -15.04 -5.42
C GLU A 50 2.89 -14.85 -6.71
N GLY A 51 3.10 -13.60 -7.15
CA GLY A 51 3.93 -13.26 -8.32
C GLY A 51 3.41 -13.74 -9.68
N THR A 52 2.29 -14.46 -9.71
CA THR A 52 1.70 -15.05 -10.94
C THR A 52 0.55 -14.23 -11.52
N LYS A 53 0.00 -13.29 -10.75
CA LYS A 53 -1.16 -12.49 -11.18
C LYS A 53 -0.70 -11.35 -12.08
N THR A 54 -1.25 -11.31 -13.29
CA THR A 54 -1.11 -10.19 -14.23
C THR A 54 -1.79 -8.91 -13.75
N HIS A 55 -2.78 -9.05 -12.87
CA HIS A 55 -3.53 -7.92 -12.32
C HIS A 55 -3.41 -7.86 -10.79
N VAL A 56 -3.01 -6.69 -10.28
CA VAL A 56 -2.99 -6.38 -8.85
C VAL A 56 -4.12 -5.38 -8.55
N PRO A 57 -5.02 -5.67 -7.59
CA PRO A 57 -6.27 -4.93 -7.41
C PRO A 57 -6.09 -3.63 -6.60
N TYR A 58 -5.15 -2.77 -7.00
CA TYR A 58 -4.93 -1.49 -6.30
C TYR A 58 -6.17 -0.59 -6.29
N ARG A 59 -7.08 -0.77 -7.26
CA ARG A 59 -8.28 0.07 -7.43
C ARG A 59 -9.39 -0.21 -6.43
N ASP A 60 -9.33 -1.30 -5.67
CA ASP A 60 -10.37 -1.73 -4.73
C ASP A 60 -10.53 -0.76 -3.54
N SER A 61 -9.51 0.06 -3.24
CA SER A 61 -9.61 1.13 -2.26
C SER A 61 -8.76 2.34 -2.63
N LYS A 62 -9.13 3.53 -2.12
CA LYS A 62 -8.29 4.73 -2.27
C LYS A 62 -6.91 4.55 -1.63
N MET A 63 -6.85 3.86 -0.49
CA MET A 63 -5.61 3.59 0.23
C MET A 63 -4.63 2.77 -0.62
N THR A 64 -5.08 1.68 -1.22
CA THR A 64 -4.25 0.85 -2.09
C THR A 64 -3.83 1.55 -3.38
N ARG A 65 -4.61 2.51 -3.88
CA ARG A 65 -4.20 3.38 -5.01
C ARG A 65 -3.08 4.33 -4.62
N ILE A 66 -3.15 4.92 -3.43
CA ILE A 66 -2.11 5.82 -2.92
C ILE A 66 -0.81 5.03 -2.67
N LEU A 67 -0.93 3.82 -2.12
CA LEU A 67 0.20 2.94 -1.78
C LEU A 67 0.71 2.08 -2.95
N GLN A 68 0.20 2.29 -4.16
CA GLN A 68 0.59 1.48 -5.32
C GLN A 68 2.10 1.52 -5.58
N ASP A 69 2.72 2.69 -5.38
CA ASP A 69 4.17 2.85 -5.54
C ASP A 69 4.95 2.13 -4.42
N SER A 70 4.37 2.07 -3.21
CA SER A 70 4.94 1.39 -2.04
C SER A 70 4.88 -0.13 -2.12
N LEU A 71 3.94 -0.70 -2.87
CA LEU A 71 3.72 -2.14 -2.92
C LEU A 71 3.90 -2.62 -4.35
N GLY A 72 5.10 -3.04 -4.72
CA GLY A 72 5.45 -3.49 -6.08
C GLY A 72 5.94 -2.39 -7.03
N GLY A 73 6.03 -1.13 -6.58
CA GLY A 73 6.45 0.03 -7.39
C GLY A 73 7.85 0.56 -7.08
N ASN A 74 8.05 1.86 -7.30
CA ASN A 74 9.31 2.57 -7.11
C ASN A 74 9.40 3.22 -5.70
N CYS A 75 9.45 2.37 -4.69
CA CYS A 75 9.56 2.83 -3.31
C CYS A 75 10.41 1.87 -2.49
N ARG A 76 11.22 2.40 -1.57
CA ARG A 76 11.79 1.60 -0.48
C ARG A 76 10.75 1.53 0.62
N THR A 77 10.22 0.34 0.87
CA THR A 77 9.05 0.18 1.74
C THR A 77 9.38 -0.69 2.94
N THR A 78 9.03 -0.17 4.12
CA THR A 78 9.11 -0.87 5.39
C THR A 78 7.69 -1.00 5.94
N ILE A 79 7.31 -2.21 6.34
CA ILE A 79 6.03 -2.47 7.00
C ILE A 79 6.34 -2.90 8.42
N ILE A 80 5.74 -2.21 9.40
CA ILE A 80 5.81 -2.57 10.81
C ILE A 80 4.51 -3.30 11.15
N ILE A 81 4.64 -4.51 11.68
CA ILE A 81 3.49 -5.29 12.15
C ILE A 81 3.39 -5.18 13.67
N CYS A 82 2.22 -4.75 14.16
CA CYS A 82 1.95 -4.60 15.59
C CYS A 82 1.17 -5.82 16.09
N CYS A 83 1.71 -6.54 17.07
CA CYS A 83 1.12 -7.77 17.60
C CYS A 83 0.96 -7.67 19.12
N SER A 84 -0.09 -8.30 19.66
CA SER A 84 -0.28 -8.44 21.10
C SER A 84 0.33 -9.76 21.58
N PRO A 85 1.08 -9.78 22.70
CA PRO A 85 1.61 -11.01 23.28
C PRO A 85 0.57 -11.79 24.10
N SER A 86 -0.65 -11.27 24.26
CA SER A 86 -1.70 -11.91 25.06
C SER A 86 -2.34 -13.09 24.33
N VAL A 87 -2.57 -14.19 25.04
CA VAL A 87 -3.30 -15.37 24.55
C VAL A 87 -4.71 -15.01 24.07
N TYR A 88 -5.35 -14.01 24.70
CA TYR A 88 -6.65 -13.50 24.27
C TYR A 88 -6.65 -13.03 22.79
N ASN A 89 -5.50 -12.54 22.32
CA ASN A 89 -5.32 -12.00 20.98
C ASN A 89 -4.59 -12.96 20.02
N GLU A 90 -4.36 -14.22 20.42
CA GLU A 90 -3.57 -15.19 19.65
C GLU A 90 -4.01 -15.27 18.18
N ALA A 91 -5.33 -15.34 17.93
CA ALA A 91 -5.89 -15.43 16.58
C ALA A 91 -5.61 -14.19 15.71
N GLU A 92 -5.65 -12.98 16.28
CA GLU A 92 -5.32 -11.75 15.54
C GLU A 92 -3.81 -11.65 15.32
N THR A 93 -3.01 -11.92 16.35
CA THR A 93 -1.55 -11.95 16.26
C THR A 93 -1.08 -12.93 15.18
N LYS A 94 -1.64 -14.14 15.11
CA LYS A 94 -1.36 -15.11 14.05
C LYS A 94 -1.72 -14.55 12.67
N SER A 95 -2.88 -13.90 12.53
CA SER A 95 -3.32 -13.30 11.27
C SER A 95 -2.37 -12.19 10.80
N THR A 96 -1.93 -11.33 11.72
CA THR A 96 -0.95 -10.26 11.47
C THR A 96 0.43 -10.80 11.09
N LEU A 97 0.91 -11.87 11.74
CA LEU A 97 2.18 -12.53 11.39
C LEU A 97 2.11 -13.14 9.98
N MET A 98 1.01 -13.81 9.62
CA MET A 98 0.80 -14.37 8.28
C MET A 98 0.68 -13.29 7.20
N PHE A 99 0.15 -12.11 7.54
CA PHE A 99 0.20 -10.94 6.67
C PHE A 99 1.64 -10.47 6.47
N GLY A 100 2.42 -10.29 7.54
CA GLY A 100 3.81 -9.88 7.46
C GLY A 100 4.70 -10.86 6.67
N GLN A 101 4.46 -12.16 6.83
CA GLN A 101 5.17 -13.20 6.08
C GLN A 101 4.94 -13.07 4.56
N ARG A 102 3.70 -12.80 4.12
CA ARG A 102 3.39 -12.56 2.71
C ARG A 102 3.96 -11.24 2.21
N ALA A 103 3.80 -10.17 3.01
CA ALA A 103 4.32 -8.85 2.64
C ALA A 103 5.84 -8.85 2.44
N LYS A 104 6.57 -9.67 3.21
CA LYS A 104 8.02 -9.84 3.10
C LYS A 104 8.49 -10.39 1.75
N THR A 105 7.65 -11.11 1.00
CA THR A 105 8.04 -11.68 -0.29
C THR A 105 7.89 -10.71 -1.46
N ILE A 106 7.23 -9.57 -1.25
CA ILE A 106 7.00 -8.55 -2.27
C ILE A 106 8.33 -7.91 -2.66
N LYS A 107 8.54 -7.75 -3.97
CA LYS A 107 9.70 -7.07 -4.53
C LYS A 107 9.28 -5.76 -5.16
N ASN A 108 9.92 -4.68 -4.74
CA ASN A 108 9.78 -3.36 -5.35
C ASN A 108 10.89 -3.13 -6.37
N THR A 109 10.59 -2.38 -7.44
CA THR A 109 11.57 -2.00 -8.47
C THR A 109 11.95 -0.56 -8.26
N VAL A 110 13.04 -0.33 -7.52
CA VAL A 110 13.45 1.01 -7.09
C VAL A 110 14.40 1.65 -8.10
N SER A 111 14.11 2.89 -8.48
CA SER A 111 14.92 3.74 -9.37
C SER A 111 15.04 5.16 -8.82
N VAL A 112 16.12 5.87 -9.19
CA VAL A 112 16.34 7.25 -8.78
C VAL A 112 15.30 8.15 -9.43
N ASN A 113 14.60 8.96 -8.63
CA ASN A 113 13.61 9.90 -9.10
C ASN A 113 14.29 11.20 -9.56
N LEU A 114 14.18 11.47 -10.86
CA LEU A 114 14.65 12.70 -11.49
C LEU A 114 13.45 13.45 -12.07
N GLU A 115 13.31 14.71 -11.72
CA GLU A 115 12.32 15.63 -12.27
C GLU A 115 13.04 16.66 -13.13
N LEU A 116 12.48 16.97 -14.31
CA LEU A 116 12.97 18.09 -15.12
C LEU A 116 12.73 19.40 -14.37
N THR A 117 13.67 20.33 -14.45
CA THR A 117 13.38 21.70 -14.02
C THR A 117 12.32 22.31 -14.94
N ALA A 118 11.64 23.38 -14.50
CA ALA A 118 10.64 24.05 -15.34
C ALA A 118 11.24 24.50 -16.69
N GLU A 119 12.49 25.00 -16.66
CA GLU A 119 13.24 25.37 -17.86
C GLU A 119 13.52 24.16 -18.75
N GLU A 120 14.08 23.08 -18.20
CA GLU A 120 14.36 21.85 -18.95
C GLU A 120 13.10 21.23 -19.54
N HIS A 121 11.98 21.29 -18.82
CA HIS A 121 10.69 20.82 -19.30
C HIS A 121 10.18 21.68 -20.47
N PHE A 122 10.36 23.01 -20.40
CA PHE A 122 10.02 23.91 -21.50
C PHE A 122 10.87 23.63 -22.74
N GLN A 123 12.19 23.47 -22.56
CA GLN A 123 13.12 23.13 -23.65
C GLN A 123 12.81 21.77 -24.27
N TRP A 124 12.51 20.75 -23.45
CA TRP A 124 12.13 19.43 -23.95
C TRP A 124 10.84 19.48 -24.77
N LYS A 125 9.83 20.22 -24.32
CA LYS A 125 8.59 20.42 -25.07
C LYS A 125 8.81 21.15 -26.39
N LEU A 126 9.68 22.15 -26.43
CA LEU A 126 10.03 22.83 -27.68
C LEU A 126 10.76 21.91 -28.65
N ALA A 127 11.70 21.09 -28.16
CA ALA A 127 12.43 20.12 -28.98
C ALA A 127 11.52 19.06 -29.62
N ASP A 128 10.54 18.53 -28.88
CA ASP A 128 9.55 17.58 -29.41
C ASP A 128 8.66 18.20 -30.50
N ILE A 129 8.26 19.46 -30.35
CA ILE A 129 7.41 20.16 -31.34
C ILE A 129 8.19 20.46 -32.62
N THR A 130 9.48 20.78 -32.50
CA THR A 130 10.35 21.13 -33.64
C THR A 130 10.93 19.93 -34.36
N SER A 131 10.79 18.73 -33.80
CA SER A 131 11.21 17.46 -34.41
C SER A 131 10.07 16.70 -35.10
N ALA A 132 8.88 17.29 -35.17
CA ALA A 132 7.73 16.85 -35.98
C ALA A 132 7.56 17.71 -37.24
#